data_AF-A0A6G2S771-F1
#
_entry.id   AF-A0A6G2S771-F1
#
_cell.length_a   1.000
_cell.length_b   1.000
_cell.length_c   1.000
_cell.angle_alpha   90.00
_cell.angle_beta   90.00
_cell.angle_gamma   90.00
#
_symmetry.space_group_name_H-M   'P 1'
#
loop_
_entity.id
_entity.type
_entity.pdbx_description
1 polymer ?
#
loop_
_entity_poly.entity_id
_entity_poly.type
_entity_poly.pdbx_seq_one_letter_code
_entity_poly.pdbx_strand_id
1 'polypeptide(L)'
;MSKKAGALAMIAAAGVSLTPIPAAARSAATTARQPAAHSRHLRRDLTALAWLVADVNSGKVLASKNPHRKLPPASTLKTLFAVTVLPKFSAKRVRQVTAADLSGLGSGSSVVGIRQGGRYTVADLWNGVFLRSGNDAVHVLAAMNGGWSTTAREMQQTAHRLGARDTTVKSPDGYDAPGQVSSAFDLTVFARAGLANEEFARYCSTTRAGFPAAGGGTAQLENTNRILVGSHGMPRYPGIIGVKNGYTSKAGNTLIAAARRNGHTLIATVLNPQSGEANGVYKEAGALLDWGFDHVAHSEPVGRSGRDDEEEEEEDF
;
A
#
# COMPACT_ATOMS: atom_id res chain seq x y z
N MET A 1 -19.92 -9.38 96.61
CA MET A 1 -19.57 -8.18 97.39
C MET A 1 -18.25 -7.63 96.87
N SER A 2 -18.18 -6.30 96.63
CA SER A 2 -16.95 -5.46 96.50
C SER A 2 -15.96 -5.81 95.38
N LYS A 3 -15.17 -4.90 94.82
CA LYS A 3 -15.09 -3.43 94.71
C LYS A 3 -14.03 -3.16 93.62
N LYS A 4 -14.09 -1.95 93.06
CA LYS A 4 -13.31 -1.37 91.95
C LYS A 4 -11.79 -1.36 92.11
N ALA A 5 -11.10 -1.28 90.95
CA ALA A 5 -10.00 -0.37 90.54
C ALA A 5 -9.07 -1.14 89.58
N GLY A 6 -8.63 -0.67 88.41
CA GLY A 6 -8.39 0.68 87.93
C GLY A 6 -6.92 0.75 87.49
N ALA A 7 -6.64 0.63 86.20
CA ALA A 7 -5.34 0.98 85.61
C ALA A 7 -5.54 1.43 84.17
N LEU A 8 -5.43 2.74 83.98
CA LEU A 8 -5.41 3.44 82.69
C LEU A 8 -3.96 3.34 82.15
N ALA A 9 -3.76 2.73 81.00
CA ALA A 9 -2.49 2.77 80.28
C ALA A 9 -2.68 3.56 78.98
N MET A 10 -2.01 4.72 78.90
CA MET A 10 -1.93 5.55 77.70
C MET A 10 -1.02 4.87 76.67
N ILE A 11 -1.57 4.49 75.51
CA ILE A 11 -0.78 4.15 74.32
C ILE A 11 -0.91 5.32 73.35
N ALA A 12 0.20 6.02 73.14
CA ALA A 12 0.33 7.03 72.09
C ALA A 12 0.32 6.33 70.72
N ALA A 13 -0.74 6.54 69.94
CA ALA A 13 -0.78 6.16 68.54
C ALA A 13 -0.12 7.27 67.71
N ALA A 14 1.05 6.98 67.14
CA ALA A 14 1.67 7.82 66.12
C ALA A 14 0.77 7.84 64.88
N GLY A 15 0.22 9.00 64.56
CA GLY A 15 -0.57 9.22 63.36
C GLY A 15 0.31 9.13 62.12
N VAL A 16 0.12 8.09 61.31
CA VAL A 16 0.60 8.08 59.92
C VAL A 16 -0.38 8.93 59.11
N SER A 17 0.11 10.06 58.62
CA SER A 17 -0.62 10.94 57.72
C SER A 17 -0.78 10.25 56.37
N LEU A 18 -1.97 9.70 56.09
CA LEU A 18 -2.37 9.22 54.77
C LEU A 18 -2.70 10.42 53.89
N THR A 19 -1.71 10.91 53.12
CA THR A 19 -1.99 11.80 52.00
C THR A 19 -2.69 11.00 50.90
N PRO A 20 -3.84 11.46 50.37
CA PRO A 20 -4.48 10.78 49.26
C PRO A 20 -3.60 10.87 48.00
N ILE A 21 -3.26 9.71 47.43
CA ILE A 21 -2.67 9.60 46.10
C ILE A 21 -3.69 10.18 45.11
N PRO A 22 -3.34 11.19 44.30
CA PRO A 22 -4.25 11.65 43.27
C PRO A 22 -4.43 10.51 42.26
N ALA A 23 -5.67 10.06 42.11
CA ALA A 23 -6.07 9.16 41.04
C ALA A 23 -5.81 9.86 39.69
N ALA A 24 -4.65 9.58 39.09
CA ALA A 24 -4.37 9.99 37.73
C ALA A 24 -5.36 9.27 36.81
N ALA A 25 -6.42 9.99 36.43
CA ALA A 25 -7.32 9.58 35.39
C ALA A 25 -6.50 9.28 34.13
N ARG A 26 -6.47 8.00 33.72
CA ARG A 26 -6.05 7.59 32.39
C ARG A 26 -7.01 8.24 31.39
N SER A 27 -6.65 9.44 30.94
CA SER A 27 -7.25 10.04 29.76
C SER A 27 -6.84 9.15 28.60
N ALA A 28 -7.79 8.39 28.07
CA ALA A 28 -7.62 7.74 26.78
C ALA A 28 -7.25 8.85 25.78
N ALA A 29 -6.01 8.83 25.30
CA ALA A 29 -5.53 9.70 24.25
C ALA A 29 -6.40 9.45 23.02
N THR A 30 -7.47 10.22 22.91
CA THR A 30 -8.21 10.37 21.68
C THR A 30 -7.23 11.08 20.77
N THR A 31 -6.60 10.35 19.85
CA THR A 31 -5.79 10.95 18.78
C THR A 31 -6.63 12.02 18.12
N ALA A 32 -6.37 13.26 18.49
CA ALA A 32 -7.03 14.42 17.95
C ALA A 32 -6.74 14.41 16.45
N ARG A 33 -7.79 14.23 15.65
CA ARG A 33 -7.75 14.32 14.20
C ARG A 33 -7.42 15.77 13.86
N GLN A 34 -6.14 16.07 13.73
CA GLN A 34 -5.67 17.40 13.36
C GLN A 34 -6.24 17.74 11.97
N PRO A 35 -6.88 18.90 11.79
CA PRO A 35 -7.40 19.28 10.49
C PRO A 35 -6.21 19.43 9.56
N ALA A 36 -6.18 18.65 8.47
CA ALA A 36 -5.17 18.77 7.43
C ALA A 36 -5.06 20.24 7.03
N ALA A 37 -3.85 20.80 7.18
CA ALA A 37 -3.54 22.14 6.72
C ALA A 37 -4.04 22.24 5.28
N HIS A 38 -5.01 23.14 5.06
CA HIS A 38 -5.61 23.31 3.76
C HIS A 38 -4.49 23.71 2.80
N SER A 39 -4.10 22.77 1.94
CA SER A 39 -3.11 22.93 0.88
C SER A 39 -3.48 24.15 0.06
N ARG A 40 -2.82 25.29 0.33
CA ARG A 40 -3.26 26.63 -0.15
C ARG A 40 -3.26 26.77 -1.69
N HIS A 41 -2.84 25.76 -2.45
CA HIS A 41 -2.80 25.79 -3.93
C HIS A 41 -3.18 24.48 -4.62
N LEU A 42 -3.76 23.50 -3.92
CA LEU A 42 -4.16 22.25 -4.57
C LEU A 42 -5.37 22.50 -5.47
N ARG A 43 -5.31 22.06 -6.74
CA ARG A 43 -6.37 22.37 -7.70
C ARG A 43 -7.73 21.86 -7.21
N ARG A 44 -8.76 22.70 -7.35
CA ARG A 44 -10.14 22.39 -6.92
C ARG A 44 -10.83 21.31 -7.77
N ASP A 45 -10.19 20.87 -8.86
CA ASP A 45 -10.74 19.92 -9.83
C ASP A 45 -10.36 18.45 -9.55
N LEU A 46 -9.69 18.14 -8.43
CA LEU A 46 -9.45 16.75 -8.02
C LEU A 46 -10.74 16.08 -7.53
N THR A 47 -11.26 15.17 -8.34
CA THR A 47 -12.54 14.51 -8.13
C THR A 47 -12.43 13.16 -7.42
N ALA A 48 -11.22 12.61 -7.26
CA ALA A 48 -11.02 11.32 -6.58
C ALA A 48 -11.63 11.26 -5.18
N LEU A 49 -12.19 10.09 -4.85
CA LEU A 49 -12.82 9.81 -3.57
C LEU A 49 -11.80 9.81 -2.42
N ALA A 50 -10.58 9.37 -2.71
CA ALA A 50 -9.42 9.42 -1.82
C ALA A 50 -8.13 9.56 -2.63
N TRP A 51 -7.17 10.31 -2.10
CA TRP A 51 -5.82 10.41 -2.67
C TRP A 51 -4.79 10.82 -1.61
N LEU A 52 -3.52 10.57 -1.90
CA LEU A 52 -2.39 10.94 -1.05
C LEU A 52 -1.14 11.21 -1.89
N VAL A 53 -0.33 12.19 -1.49
CA VAL A 53 1.01 12.44 -2.01
C VAL A 53 2.02 12.35 -0.88
N ALA A 54 3.11 11.60 -1.07
CA ALA A 54 4.17 11.44 -0.09
C ALA A 54 5.56 11.45 -0.73
N ASP A 55 6.55 11.88 0.03
CA ASP A 55 7.97 11.68 -0.28
C ASP A 55 8.41 10.28 0.15
N VAL A 56 9.06 9.55 -0.75
CA VAL A 56 9.49 8.16 -0.53
C VAL A 56 10.61 8.08 0.51
N ASN A 57 11.58 9.01 0.44
CA ASN A 57 12.79 8.96 1.25
C ASN A 57 12.48 9.26 2.72
N SER A 58 11.74 10.34 2.96
CA SER A 58 11.40 10.75 4.33
C SER A 58 10.12 10.11 4.86
N GLY A 59 9.34 9.45 4.01
CA GLY A 59 8.01 8.93 4.34
C GLY A 59 6.96 10.02 4.60
N LYS A 60 7.31 11.31 4.47
CA LYS A 60 6.43 12.45 4.82
C LYS A 60 5.23 12.49 3.87
N VAL A 61 4.03 12.56 4.42
CA VAL A 61 2.80 12.83 3.66
C VAL A 61 2.72 14.34 3.44
N LEU A 62 2.73 14.75 2.17
CA LEU A 62 2.75 16.15 1.77
C LEU A 62 1.33 16.73 1.70
N ALA A 63 0.39 15.94 1.17
CA ALA A 63 -1.03 16.29 1.13
C ALA A 63 -1.89 15.02 0.98
N SER A 64 -3.14 15.09 1.41
CA SER A 64 -4.09 14.01 1.20
C SER A 64 -5.56 14.47 1.20
N LYS A 65 -6.44 13.63 0.66
CA LYS A 65 -7.90 13.68 0.82
C LYS A 65 -8.39 12.30 1.20
N ASN A 66 -9.05 12.19 2.35
CA ASN A 66 -9.59 10.93 2.88
C ASN A 66 -8.58 9.76 2.84
N PRO A 67 -7.34 9.94 3.33
CA PRO A 67 -6.25 8.97 3.10
C PRO A 67 -6.57 7.56 3.64
N HIS A 68 -7.34 7.46 4.72
CA HIS A 68 -7.76 6.22 5.38
C HIS A 68 -9.15 5.71 4.95
N ARG A 69 -9.77 6.31 3.91
CA ARG A 69 -11.06 5.83 3.43
C ARG A 69 -10.89 4.46 2.77
N LYS A 70 -11.60 3.47 3.32
CA LYS A 70 -11.63 2.10 2.82
C LYS A 70 -12.39 2.04 1.49
N LEU A 71 -11.66 1.73 0.42
CA LEU A 71 -12.18 1.57 -0.95
C LEU A 71 -11.63 0.28 -1.56
N PRO A 72 -12.34 -0.33 -2.53
CA PRO A 72 -11.80 -1.47 -3.28
C PRO A 72 -10.51 -1.04 -4.01
N PRO A 73 -9.39 -1.76 -3.86
CA PRO A 73 -8.10 -1.34 -4.43
C PRO A 73 -7.97 -1.66 -5.93
N ALA A 74 -8.78 -2.58 -6.46
CA ALA A 74 -8.51 -3.25 -7.73
C ALA A 74 -7.04 -3.78 -7.77
N SER A 75 -6.44 -3.83 -8.96
CA SER A 75 -5.09 -4.34 -9.16
C SER A 75 -3.97 -3.52 -8.50
N THR A 76 -4.24 -2.36 -7.88
CA THR A 76 -3.20 -1.68 -7.08
C THR A 76 -2.80 -2.51 -5.85
N LEU A 77 -3.66 -3.43 -5.37
CA LEU A 77 -3.34 -4.39 -4.31
C LEU A 77 -2.19 -5.35 -4.70
N LYS A 78 -1.91 -5.50 -6.00
CA LYS A 78 -0.76 -6.31 -6.48
C LYS A 78 0.59 -5.73 -6.02
N THR A 79 0.64 -4.48 -5.55
CA THR A 79 1.82 -3.94 -4.86
C THR A 79 2.09 -4.67 -3.54
N LEU A 80 1.07 -4.90 -2.72
CA LEU A 80 1.16 -5.72 -1.50
C LEU A 80 1.53 -7.17 -1.82
N PHE A 81 0.94 -7.73 -2.88
CA PHE A 81 1.29 -9.07 -3.36
C PHE A 81 2.78 -9.16 -3.72
N ALA A 82 3.30 -8.19 -4.48
CA ALA A 82 4.71 -8.13 -4.85
C ALA A 82 5.62 -7.99 -3.62
N VAL A 83 5.32 -7.07 -2.70
CA VAL A 83 6.08 -6.92 -1.44
C VAL A 83 6.11 -8.22 -0.63
N THR A 84 5.03 -9.01 -0.66
CA THR A 84 4.92 -10.27 0.09
C THR A 84 5.64 -11.44 -0.57
N VAL A 85 5.55 -11.56 -1.91
CA VAL A 85 5.91 -12.80 -2.62
C VAL A 85 7.19 -12.66 -3.43
N LEU A 86 7.52 -11.46 -3.92
CA LEU A 86 8.71 -11.25 -4.76
C LEU A 86 10.00 -11.76 -4.10
N PRO A 87 10.28 -11.51 -2.80
CA PRO A 87 11.52 -11.96 -2.18
C PRO A 87 11.68 -13.49 -2.07
N LYS A 88 10.62 -14.26 -2.30
CA LYS A 88 10.59 -15.70 -2.02
C LYS A 88 11.16 -16.56 -3.15
N PHE A 89 11.28 -16.01 -4.36
CA PHE A 89 11.66 -16.79 -5.54
C PHE A 89 12.69 -16.07 -6.37
N SER A 90 13.79 -16.76 -6.70
CA SER A 90 14.76 -16.26 -7.67
C SER A 90 14.09 -16.02 -9.02
N ALA A 91 14.38 -14.87 -9.63
CA ALA A 91 13.91 -14.48 -10.95
C ALA A 91 14.15 -15.55 -12.05
N LYS A 92 15.23 -16.33 -11.93
CA LYS A 92 15.62 -17.39 -12.89
C LYS A 92 14.87 -18.71 -12.69
N ARG A 93 14.17 -18.90 -11.57
CA ARG A 93 13.42 -20.13 -11.31
C ARG A 93 12.34 -20.30 -12.37
N VAL A 94 12.23 -21.50 -12.93
CA VAL A 94 11.23 -21.83 -13.95
C VAL A 94 10.07 -22.58 -13.30
N ARG A 95 8.84 -22.18 -13.63
CA ARG A 95 7.60 -22.91 -13.33
C ARG A 95 7.03 -23.47 -14.62
N GLN A 96 6.86 -24.79 -14.65
CA GLN A 96 5.96 -25.41 -15.63
C GLN A 96 4.54 -25.33 -15.08
N VAL A 97 3.66 -24.67 -15.83
CA VAL A 97 2.31 -24.32 -15.35
C VAL A 97 1.38 -25.52 -15.46
N THR A 98 0.64 -25.80 -14.39
CA THR A 98 -0.37 -26.86 -14.36
C THR A 98 -1.78 -26.31 -14.59
N ALA A 99 -2.76 -27.18 -14.84
CA ALA A 99 -4.17 -26.76 -14.88
C ALA A 99 -4.63 -26.15 -13.54
N ALA A 100 -4.16 -26.73 -12.43
CA ALA A 100 -4.49 -26.27 -11.08
C ALA A 100 -3.96 -24.84 -10.82
N ASP A 101 -2.80 -24.49 -11.38
CA ASP A 101 -2.20 -23.15 -11.26
C ASP A 101 -3.08 -22.07 -11.88
N LEU A 102 -3.98 -22.41 -12.80
CA LEU A 102 -4.86 -21.47 -13.49
C LEU A 102 -6.33 -21.60 -13.04
N SER A 103 -6.59 -22.44 -12.05
CA SER A 103 -7.95 -22.64 -11.52
C SER A 103 -8.45 -21.38 -10.81
N GLY A 104 -9.75 -21.10 -10.95
CA GLY A 104 -10.42 -19.98 -10.26
C GLY A 104 -10.23 -18.60 -10.91
N LEU A 105 -9.62 -18.50 -12.10
CA LEU A 105 -9.56 -17.25 -12.85
C LEU A 105 -10.97 -16.79 -13.26
N GLY A 106 -11.38 -15.59 -12.82
CA GLY A 106 -12.69 -15.03 -13.16
C GLY A 106 -12.77 -14.60 -14.63
N SER A 107 -13.95 -14.72 -15.24
CA SER A 107 -14.22 -14.52 -16.68
C SER A 107 -14.01 -13.09 -17.24
N GLY A 108 -13.60 -12.13 -16.40
CA GLY A 108 -13.23 -10.76 -16.81
C GLY A 108 -11.85 -10.33 -16.30
N SER A 109 -11.05 -11.28 -15.80
CA SER A 109 -9.72 -10.99 -15.26
C SER A 109 -8.78 -10.48 -16.35
N SER A 110 -7.95 -9.50 -16.02
CA SER A 110 -6.78 -9.19 -16.85
C SER A 110 -5.84 -10.40 -16.83
N VAL A 111 -5.42 -10.86 -18.01
CA VAL A 111 -4.50 -11.99 -18.16
C VAL A 111 -3.35 -11.62 -19.08
N VAL A 112 -2.16 -12.17 -18.82
CA VAL A 112 -0.98 -12.00 -19.69
C VAL A 112 -0.93 -13.05 -20.80
N GLY A 113 -1.62 -14.18 -20.63
CA GLY A 113 -1.71 -15.25 -21.62
C GLY A 113 -0.92 -16.50 -21.23
N ILE A 114 -0.73 -16.76 -19.93
CA ILE A 114 -0.11 -17.99 -19.44
C ILE A 114 -1.01 -19.18 -19.80
N ARG A 115 -0.37 -20.30 -20.20
CA ARG A 115 -1.06 -21.55 -20.51
C ARG A 115 -0.48 -22.74 -19.78
N GLN A 116 -1.34 -23.72 -19.49
CA GLN A 116 -0.97 -25.04 -19.00
C GLN A 116 0.12 -25.66 -19.90
N GLY A 117 1.08 -26.35 -19.28
CA GLY A 117 2.23 -26.96 -19.93
C GLY A 117 3.35 -25.98 -20.28
N GLY A 118 3.06 -24.68 -20.35
CA GLY A 118 4.05 -23.64 -20.62
C GLY A 118 5.07 -23.51 -19.49
N ARG A 119 6.30 -23.12 -19.86
CA ARG A 119 7.42 -22.91 -18.94
C ARG A 119 7.74 -21.42 -18.88
N TYR A 120 7.61 -20.84 -17.70
CA TYR A 120 7.83 -19.41 -17.47
C TYR A 120 8.86 -19.22 -16.37
N THR A 121 9.79 -18.29 -16.55
CA THR A 121 10.63 -17.84 -15.44
C THR A 121 9.80 -17.01 -14.47
N VAL A 122 10.21 -16.94 -13.20
CA VAL A 122 9.59 -16.03 -12.22
C VAL A 122 9.66 -14.57 -12.72
N ALA A 123 10.70 -14.20 -13.46
CA ALA A 123 10.78 -12.90 -14.09
C ALA A 123 9.68 -12.66 -15.13
N ASP A 124 9.35 -13.66 -15.95
CA ASP A 124 8.23 -13.57 -16.90
C ASP A 124 6.91 -13.35 -16.16
N LEU A 125 6.69 -14.10 -15.07
CA LEU A 125 5.49 -13.96 -14.25
C LEU A 125 5.37 -12.55 -13.66
N TRP A 126 6.44 -12.00 -13.09
CA TRP A 126 6.44 -10.62 -12.57
C TRP A 126 6.25 -9.56 -13.67
N ASN A 127 6.82 -9.76 -14.86
CA ASN A 127 6.51 -8.93 -16.02
C ASN A 127 5.00 -8.98 -16.35
N GLY A 128 4.38 -10.17 -16.31
CA GLY A 128 2.94 -10.31 -16.49
C GLY A 128 2.11 -9.58 -15.43
N VAL A 129 2.52 -9.66 -14.15
CA VAL A 129 1.88 -8.96 -13.03
C VAL A 129 1.95 -7.43 -13.21
N PHE A 130 3.12 -6.87 -13.50
CA PHE A 130 3.30 -5.42 -13.55
C PHE A 130 2.82 -4.80 -14.87
N LEU A 131 3.16 -5.39 -16.02
CA LEU A 131 2.87 -4.79 -17.32
C LEU A 131 1.41 -5.02 -17.72
N ARG A 132 0.89 -6.24 -17.53
CA ARG A 132 -0.46 -6.61 -17.99
C ARG A 132 -1.47 -6.79 -16.88
N SER A 133 -1.07 -6.59 -15.63
CA SER A 133 -1.95 -6.83 -14.48
C SER A 133 -2.46 -8.27 -14.42
N GLY A 134 -1.69 -9.22 -14.99
CA GLY A 134 -2.12 -10.60 -15.24
C GLY A 134 -2.46 -11.34 -13.96
N ASN A 135 -3.74 -11.66 -13.77
CA ASN A 135 -4.21 -12.49 -12.67
C ASN A 135 -3.72 -13.93 -12.82
N ASP A 136 -3.60 -14.43 -14.05
CA ASP A 136 -2.98 -15.72 -14.36
C ASP A 136 -1.55 -15.82 -13.79
N ALA A 137 -0.75 -14.77 -13.92
CA ALA A 137 0.59 -14.73 -13.32
C ALA A 137 0.55 -14.71 -11.79
N VAL A 138 -0.41 -14.00 -11.19
CA VAL A 138 -0.63 -14.00 -9.73
C VAL A 138 -1.04 -15.40 -9.24
N HIS A 139 -1.94 -16.09 -9.93
CA HIS A 139 -2.36 -17.44 -9.56
C HIS A 139 -1.17 -18.42 -9.59
N VAL A 140 -0.33 -18.37 -10.62
CA VAL A 140 0.87 -19.22 -10.71
C VAL A 140 1.84 -18.94 -9.56
N LEU A 141 2.14 -17.67 -9.30
CA LEU A 141 3.03 -17.28 -8.20
C LEU A 141 2.43 -17.64 -6.82
N ALA A 142 1.11 -17.51 -6.65
CA ALA A 142 0.42 -17.92 -5.43
C ALA A 142 0.45 -19.46 -5.25
N ALA A 143 0.30 -20.24 -6.32
CA ALA A 143 0.45 -21.69 -6.29
C ALA A 143 1.87 -22.11 -5.88
N MET A 144 2.91 -21.39 -6.36
CA MET A 144 4.29 -21.58 -5.91
C MET A 144 4.49 -21.21 -4.43
N ASN A 145 3.68 -20.31 -3.90
CA ASN A 145 3.74 -19.78 -2.53
C ASN A 145 2.83 -20.54 -1.53
N GLY A 146 2.49 -21.80 -1.81
CA GLY A 146 1.64 -22.62 -0.93
C GLY A 146 0.14 -22.37 -1.09
N GLY A 147 -0.26 -21.76 -2.21
CA GLY A 147 -1.66 -21.63 -2.65
C GLY A 147 -2.28 -20.26 -2.42
N TRP A 148 -3.47 -20.07 -3.00
CA TRP A 148 -4.23 -18.82 -2.99
C TRP A 148 -4.53 -18.29 -1.59
N SER A 149 -5.12 -19.13 -0.74
CA SER A 149 -5.50 -18.75 0.63
C SER A 149 -4.29 -18.50 1.52
N THR A 150 -3.20 -19.26 1.35
CA THR A 150 -1.94 -19.05 2.07
C THR A 150 -1.34 -17.71 1.71
N THR A 151 -1.27 -17.41 0.42
CA THR A 151 -0.78 -16.13 -0.08
C THR A 151 -1.60 -14.95 0.44
N ALA A 152 -2.94 -15.04 0.43
CA ALA A 152 -3.80 -13.98 0.95
C ALA A 152 -3.59 -13.72 2.46
N ARG A 153 -3.41 -14.79 3.26
CA ARG A 153 -3.10 -14.66 4.70
C ARG A 153 -1.75 -13.98 4.92
N GLU A 154 -0.72 -14.38 4.19
CA GLU A 154 0.60 -13.76 4.28
C GLU A 154 0.59 -12.30 3.85
N MET A 155 -0.17 -11.95 2.81
CA MET A 155 -0.37 -10.56 2.41
C MET A 155 -1.02 -9.74 3.53
N GLN A 156 -2.04 -10.28 4.20
CA GLN A 156 -2.65 -9.60 5.35
C GLN A 156 -1.64 -9.40 6.49
N GLN A 157 -0.81 -10.40 6.77
CA GLN A 157 0.27 -10.29 7.76
C GLN A 157 1.31 -9.24 7.34
N THR A 158 1.71 -9.21 6.07
CA THR A 158 2.61 -8.17 5.52
C THR A 158 2.02 -6.78 5.69
N ALA A 159 0.73 -6.59 5.38
CA ALA A 159 0.05 -5.31 5.59
C ALA A 159 0.13 -4.88 7.06
N HIS A 160 -0.17 -5.79 8.00
CA HIS A 160 -0.05 -5.49 9.43
C HIS A 160 1.37 -5.17 9.88
N ARG A 161 2.38 -5.89 9.39
CA ARG A 161 3.80 -5.61 9.70
C ARG A 161 4.24 -4.23 9.21
N LEU A 162 3.71 -3.78 8.08
CA LEU A 162 3.98 -2.45 7.53
C LEU A 162 3.15 -1.33 8.18
N GLY A 163 2.30 -1.64 9.16
CA GLY A 163 1.41 -0.66 9.80
C GLY A 163 0.20 -0.26 8.95
N ALA A 164 -0.07 -0.97 7.85
CA ALA A 164 -1.22 -0.74 6.98
C ALA A 164 -2.48 -1.38 7.58
N ARG A 165 -3.28 -0.57 8.29
CA ARG A 165 -4.42 -1.03 9.11
C ARG A 165 -5.78 -0.89 8.43
N ASP A 166 -5.86 -0.23 7.29
CA ASP A 166 -7.12 -0.07 6.54
C ASP A 166 -7.37 -1.22 5.56
N THR A 167 -6.35 -2.02 5.30
CA THR A 167 -6.36 -3.08 4.29
C THR A 167 -6.94 -4.39 4.82
N THR A 168 -7.97 -4.88 4.13
CA THR A 168 -8.50 -6.24 4.26
C THR A 168 -8.26 -7.00 2.97
N VAL A 169 -7.41 -8.03 3.02
CA VAL A 169 -7.10 -8.90 1.88
C VAL A 169 -8.08 -10.07 1.82
N LYS A 170 -8.73 -10.25 0.67
CA LYS A 170 -9.57 -11.42 0.34
C LYS A 170 -9.01 -12.23 -0.82
N SER A 171 -8.32 -11.59 -1.74
CA SER A 171 -7.61 -12.24 -2.85
C SER A 171 -6.23 -11.61 -3.09
N PRO A 172 -5.24 -12.39 -3.57
CA PRO A 172 -3.92 -11.85 -3.91
C PRO A 172 -3.89 -10.87 -5.09
N ASP A 173 -4.87 -10.93 -5.99
CA ASP A 173 -4.88 -10.17 -7.24
C ASP A 173 -5.59 -8.82 -7.15
N GLY A 174 -6.30 -8.54 -6.06
CA GLY A 174 -7.10 -7.33 -5.91
C GLY A 174 -8.43 -7.32 -6.68
N TYR A 175 -8.86 -8.45 -7.24
CA TYR A 175 -10.16 -8.58 -7.92
C TYR A 175 -11.33 -8.36 -6.94
N ASP A 176 -12.51 -8.03 -7.46
CA ASP A 176 -13.65 -7.69 -6.61
C ASP A 176 -14.09 -8.88 -5.73
N ALA A 177 -13.99 -8.70 -4.41
CA ALA A 177 -14.43 -9.68 -3.42
C ALA A 177 -15.13 -8.97 -2.25
N PRO A 178 -16.18 -9.55 -1.65
CA PRO A 178 -16.87 -8.96 -0.50
C PRO A 178 -15.91 -8.63 0.65
N GLY A 179 -15.88 -7.36 1.05
CA GLY A 179 -15.02 -6.86 2.13
C GLY A 179 -13.54 -6.68 1.74
N GLN A 180 -13.15 -6.84 0.47
CA GLN A 180 -11.81 -6.49 0.00
C GLN A 180 -11.68 -4.97 -0.13
N VAL A 181 -10.83 -4.38 0.71
CA VAL A 181 -10.62 -2.93 0.77
C VAL A 181 -9.17 -2.61 1.10
N SER A 182 -8.74 -1.41 0.71
CA SER A 182 -7.53 -0.75 1.19
C SER A 182 -7.79 0.76 1.27
N SER A 183 -6.77 1.56 1.51
CA SER A 183 -6.86 3.02 1.57
C SER A 183 -5.74 3.66 0.74
N ALA A 184 -5.87 4.96 0.43
CA ALA A 184 -4.81 5.67 -0.29
C ALA A 184 -3.50 5.70 0.52
N PHE A 185 -3.62 5.73 1.85
CA PHE A 185 -2.49 5.62 2.77
C PHE A 185 -1.81 4.25 2.67
N ASP A 186 -2.55 3.17 2.90
CA ASP A 186 -1.99 1.81 2.92
C ASP A 186 -1.35 1.43 1.58
N LEU A 187 -1.99 1.77 0.46
CA LEU A 187 -1.45 1.55 -0.88
C LEU A 187 -0.14 2.32 -1.12
N THR A 188 -0.01 3.52 -0.54
CA THR A 188 1.24 4.29 -0.57
C THR A 188 2.33 3.62 0.27
N VAL A 189 1.99 3.07 1.44
CA VAL A 189 2.91 2.29 2.27
C VAL A 189 3.45 1.09 1.50
N PHE A 190 2.59 0.34 0.79
CA PHE A 190 3.02 -0.79 -0.02
C PHE A 190 3.93 -0.39 -1.18
N ALA A 191 3.62 0.71 -1.86
CA ALA A 191 4.46 1.21 -2.94
C ALA A 191 5.81 1.72 -2.45
N ARG A 192 5.87 2.42 -1.31
CA ARG A 192 7.13 2.85 -0.70
C ARG A 192 7.98 1.66 -0.28
N ALA A 193 7.40 0.65 0.39
CA ALA A 193 8.10 -0.58 0.73
C ALA A 193 8.60 -1.33 -0.52
N GLY A 194 7.78 -1.38 -1.57
CA GLY A 194 8.15 -1.98 -2.84
C GLY A 194 9.29 -1.26 -3.54
N LEU A 195 9.27 0.08 -3.60
CA LEU A 195 10.30 0.87 -4.26
C LEU A 195 11.68 0.79 -3.58
N ALA A 196 11.75 0.37 -2.31
CA ALA A 196 13.01 0.06 -1.63
C ALA A 196 13.65 -1.26 -2.11
N ASN A 197 12.90 -2.11 -2.83
CA ASN A 197 13.40 -3.34 -3.44
C ASN A 197 13.73 -3.10 -4.93
N GLU A 198 14.97 -3.38 -5.34
CA GLU A 198 15.46 -3.12 -6.70
C GLU A 198 14.69 -3.90 -7.78
N GLU A 199 14.28 -5.14 -7.51
CA GLU A 199 13.52 -5.94 -8.47
C GLU A 199 12.11 -5.39 -8.66
N PHE A 200 11.42 -5.02 -7.57
CA PHE A 200 10.12 -4.35 -7.65
C PHE A 200 10.23 -3.06 -8.45
N ALA A 201 11.22 -2.21 -8.13
CA ALA A 201 11.45 -0.95 -8.83
C ALA A 201 11.72 -1.15 -10.32
N ARG A 202 12.47 -2.20 -10.67
CA ARG A 202 12.70 -2.60 -12.07
C ARG A 202 11.41 -3.03 -12.76
N TYR A 203 10.61 -3.92 -12.18
CA TYR A 203 9.38 -4.39 -12.82
C TYR A 203 8.34 -3.28 -12.96
N CYS A 204 8.17 -2.42 -11.94
CA CYS A 204 7.16 -1.36 -11.98
C CYS A 204 7.49 -0.23 -12.96
N SER A 205 8.78 -0.01 -13.25
CA SER A 205 9.26 0.99 -14.22
C SER A 205 9.36 0.45 -15.66
N THR A 206 9.28 -0.87 -15.85
CA THR A 206 9.40 -1.49 -17.17
C THR A 206 8.20 -1.15 -18.05
N THR A 207 8.45 -0.52 -19.20
CA THR A 207 7.41 -0.12 -20.18
C THR A 207 7.07 -1.22 -21.17
N ARG A 208 8.08 -2.02 -21.58
CA ARG A 208 7.92 -3.15 -22.49
C ARG A 208 8.83 -4.30 -22.08
N ALA A 209 8.38 -5.53 -22.31
CA ALA A 209 9.18 -6.74 -22.10
C ALA A 209 8.79 -7.83 -23.10
N GLY A 210 9.72 -8.69 -23.46
CA GLY A 210 9.39 -9.95 -24.14
C GLY A 210 8.70 -10.92 -23.16
N PHE A 211 7.76 -11.71 -23.65
CA PHE A 211 7.05 -12.72 -22.87
C PHE A 211 6.89 -14.02 -23.68
N PRO A 212 7.16 -15.20 -23.09
CA PRO A 212 7.00 -16.47 -23.79
C PRO A 212 5.57 -16.65 -24.32
N ALA A 213 5.42 -16.76 -25.65
CA ALA A 213 4.11 -16.88 -26.28
C ALA A 213 3.63 -18.34 -26.32
N ALA A 214 2.33 -18.53 -26.20
CA ALA A 214 1.72 -19.85 -26.29
C ALA A 214 1.71 -20.35 -27.75
N GLY A 215 2.62 -21.28 -28.05
CA GLY A 215 2.87 -21.78 -29.41
C GLY A 215 4.32 -21.63 -29.88
N GLY A 216 5.18 -21.03 -29.04
CA GLY A 216 6.58 -20.75 -29.36
C GLY A 216 6.82 -19.27 -29.68
N GLY A 217 8.07 -18.83 -29.55
CA GLY A 217 8.46 -17.43 -29.77
C GLY A 217 8.15 -16.50 -28.59
N THR A 218 8.21 -15.20 -28.86
CA THR A 218 8.12 -14.14 -27.85
C THR A 218 7.10 -13.10 -28.27
N ALA A 219 6.09 -12.86 -27.43
CA ALA A 219 5.17 -11.74 -27.56
C ALA A 219 5.76 -10.50 -26.86
N GLN A 220 5.50 -9.31 -27.38
CA GLN A 220 5.88 -8.07 -26.71
C GLN A 220 4.74 -7.61 -25.78
N LEU A 221 5.04 -7.50 -24.49
CA LEU A 221 4.16 -6.85 -23.53
C LEU A 221 4.41 -5.35 -23.54
N GLU A 222 3.34 -4.58 -23.39
CA GLU A 222 3.39 -3.15 -23.06
C GLU A 222 2.70 -2.94 -21.71
N ASN A 223 3.26 -2.06 -20.89
CA ASN A 223 2.71 -1.72 -19.59
C ASN A 223 1.38 -0.97 -19.74
N THR A 224 0.33 -1.45 -19.06
CA THR A 224 -0.99 -0.79 -19.06
C THR A 224 -1.02 0.56 -18.34
N ASN A 225 0.03 0.91 -17.59
CA ASN A 225 0.17 2.21 -16.95
C ASN A 225 0.44 3.32 -17.99
N ARG A 226 -0.62 3.98 -18.43
CA ARG A 226 -0.59 4.96 -19.53
C ARG A 226 0.30 6.17 -19.25
N ILE A 227 0.36 6.65 -18.01
CA ILE A 227 1.23 7.79 -17.63
C ILE A 227 2.72 7.41 -17.64
N LEU A 228 3.04 6.12 -17.50
CA LEU A 228 4.40 5.58 -17.60
C LEU A 228 4.82 5.37 -19.06
N VAL A 229 3.93 4.80 -19.89
CA VAL A 229 4.23 4.49 -21.30
C VAL A 229 4.11 5.72 -22.21
N GLY A 230 3.18 6.62 -21.92
CA GLY A 230 2.79 7.66 -22.86
C GLY A 230 1.89 7.11 -23.98
N SER A 231 0.73 6.53 -23.61
CA SER A 231 -0.18 5.89 -24.56
C SER A 231 -1.65 6.29 -24.34
N HIS A 232 -2.51 5.97 -25.30
CA HIS A 232 -3.97 6.21 -25.23
C HIS A 232 -4.33 7.67 -24.92
N GLY A 233 -3.66 8.62 -25.58
CA GLY A 233 -3.89 10.05 -25.38
C GLY A 233 -3.38 10.61 -24.04
N MET A 234 -2.57 9.84 -23.30
CA MET A 234 -1.85 10.33 -22.12
C MET A 234 -0.37 10.48 -22.46
N PRO A 235 0.26 11.66 -22.31
CA PRO A 235 1.71 11.80 -22.48
C PRO A 235 2.46 11.11 -21.34
N ARG A 236 3.68 10.66 -21.61
CA ARG A 236 4.57 10.14 -20.57
C ARG A 236 4.90 11.27 -19.59
N TYR A 237 4.69 11.04 -18.30
CA TYR A 237 4.97 12.06 -17.29
C TYR A 237 6.48 12.20 -17.04
N PRO A 238 7.05 13.42 -17.03
CA PRO A 238 8.49 13.61 -16.82
C PRO A 238 8.96 13.08 -15.46
N GLY A 239 9.97 12.22 -15.48
CA GLY A 239 10.52 11.58 -14.29
C GLY A 239 9.72 10.40 -13.74
N ILE A 240 8.64 9.95 -14.41
CA ILE A 240 7.84 8.80 -13.96
C ILE A 240 8.65 7.50 -13.92
N ILE A 241 8.46 6.72 -12.85
CA ILE A 241 9.15 5.44 -12.58
C ILE A 241 8.19 4.29 -12.24
N GLY A 242 6.87 4.45 -12.34
CA GLY A 242 5.91 3.41 -11.98
C GLY A 242 4.58 3.96 -11.44
N VAL A 243 3.81 3.25 -10.62
CA VAL A 243 4.04 1.95 -9.96
C VAL A 243 3.02 0.90 -10.43
N LYS A 244 1.71 1.18 -10.27
CA LYS A 244 0.66 0.24 -10.69
C LYS A 244 -0.70 0.93 -10.84
N ASN A 245 -1.37 0.64 -11.94
CA ASN A 245 -2.78 0.99 -12.19
C ASN A 245 -3.73 -0.17 -11.85
N GLY A 246 -5.01 0.13 -11.67
CA GLY A 246 -6.06 -0.85 -11.45
C GLY A 246 -7.44 -0.33 -11.90
N TYR A 247 -8.31 -1.28 -12.22
CA TYR A 247 -9.71 -1.02 -12.51
C TYR A 247 -10.54 -2.27 -12.21
N THR A 248 -11.70 -2.07 -11.59
CA THR A 248 -12.83 -3.01 -11.57
C THR A 248 -14.12 -2.19 -11.59
N SER A 249 -15.26 -2.84 -11.88
CA SER A 249 -16.55 -2.14 -11.86
C SER A 249 -16.91 -1.61 -10.47
N LYS A 250 -16.48 -2.26 -9.39
CA LYS A 250 -16.72 -1.77 -8.01
C LYS A 250 -15.68 -0.74 -7.55
N ALA A 251 -14.43 -0.86 -7.96
CA ALA A 251 -13.36 0.06 -7.54
C ALA A 251 -13.38 1.39 -8.30
N GLY A 252 -13.82 1.38 -9.57
CA GLY A 252 -13.45 2.41 -10.52
C GLY A 252 -11.95 2.37 -10.83
N ASN A 253 -11.40 3.47 -11.36
CA ASN A 253 -9.97 3.56 -11.66
C ASN A 253 -9.16 3.84 -10.39
N THR A 254 -8.08 3.08 -10.19
CA THR A 254 -7.11 3.27 -9.11
C THR A 254 -5.70 3.36 -9.69
N LEU A 255 -4.84 4.17 -9.09
CA LEU A 255 -3.47 4.35 -9.54
C LEU A 255 -2.55 4.64 -8.37
N ILE A 256 -1.39 4.02 -8.38
CA ILE A 256 -0.21 4.46 -7.63
C ILE A 256 0.85 4.85 -8.66
N ALA A 257 1.20 6.12 -8.70
CA ALA A 257 2.22 6.67 -9.58
C ALA A 257 3.41 7.15 -8.74
N ALA A 258 4.63 6.93 -9.24
CA ALA A 258 5.82 7.48 -8.61
C ALA A 258 6.71 8.16 -9.65
N ALA A 259 7.33 9.27 -9.27
CA ALA A 259 8.24 10.03 -10.12
C ALA A 259 9.44 10.54 -9.33
N ARG A 260 10.54 10.81 -10.02
CA ARG A 260 11.76 11.39 -9.47
C ARG A 260 12.14 12.69 -10.17
N ARG A 261 12.38 13.75 -9.41
CA ARG A 261 12.89 15.05 -9.89
C ARG A 261 13.75 15.67 -8.79
N ASN A 262 14.87 16.31 -9.17
CA ASN A 262 15.70 17.12 -8.26
C ASN A 262 16.06 16.42 -6.93
N GLY A 263 16.42 15.12 -6.97
CA GLY A 263 16.77 14.34 -5.79
C GLY A 263 15.58 13.81 -4.96
N HIS A 264 14.36 14.26 -5.23
CA HIS A 264 13.14 13.78 -4.56
C HIS A 264 12.47 12.67 -5.35
N THR A 265 11.95 11.67 -4.66
CA THR A 265 11.07 10.65 -5.23
C THR A 265 9.71 10.76 -4.56
N LEU A 266 8.68 11.08 -5.32
CA LEU A 266 7.32 11.25 -4.81
C LEU A 266 6.40 10.13 -5.29
N ILE A 267 5.46 9.73 -4.44
CA ILE A 267 4.34 8.84 -4.78
C ILE A 267 3.04 9.65 -4.75
N ALA A 268 2.19 9.48 -5.76
CA ALA A 268 0.80 9.89 -5.76
C ALA A 268 -0.11 8.66 -5.89
N THR A 269 -0.98 8.45 -4.90
CA THR A 269 -2.00 7.40 -4.91
C THR A 269 -3.36 8.03 -5.10
N VAL A 270 -4.12 7.58 -6.10
CA VAL A 270 -5.42 8.13 -6.50
C VAL A 270 -6.44 7.01 -6.60
N LEU A 271 -7.56 7.14 -5.88
CA LEU A 271 -8.64 6.16 -5.84
C LEU A 271 -9.96 6.76 -6.33
N ASN A 272 -10.45 6.19 -7.42
CA ASN A 272 -11.76 6.42 -7.99
C ASN A 272 -12.07 7.91 -8.29
N PRO A 273 -11.37 8.55 -9.25
CA PRO A 273 -11.75 9.87 -9.79
C PRO A 273 -13.18 9.85 -10.33
N GLN A 274 -13.95 10.90 -10.03
CA GLN A 274 -15.38 11.01 -10.34
C GLN A 274 -15.68 11.96 -11.50
N SER A 275 -14.67 12.53 -12.17
CA SER A 275 -14.84 13.52 -13.24
C SER A 275 -15.53 12.96 -14.49
N GLY A 276 -15.53 11.63 -14.68
CA GLY A 276 -15.98 10.97 -15.92
C GLY A 276 -15.04 11.18 -17.11
N GLU A 277 -13.94 11.91 -16.92
CA GLU A 277 -13.01 12.26 -17.98
C GLU A 277 -12.12 11.07 -18.39
N ALA A 278 -11.87 10.94 -19.70
CA ALA A 278 -10.86 10.04 -20.20
C ALA A 278 -9.49 10.32 -19.55
N ASN A 279 -8.85 9.26 -19.05
CA ASN A 279 -7.59 9.30 -18.32
C ASN A 279 -7.62 10.11 -17.01
N GLY A 280 -8.80 10.36 -16.41
CA GLY A 280 -8.93 11.15 -15.18
C GLY A 280 -7.99 10.71 -14.05
N VAL A 281 -7.82 9.41 -13.81
CA VAL A 281 -6.92 8.90 -12.76
C VAL A 281 -5.44 9.28 -12.99
N TYR A 282 -5.02 9.29 -14.26
CA TYR A 282 -3.66 9.64 -14.65
C TYR A 282 -3.44 11.15 -14.60
N LYS A 283 -4.44 11.94 -15.03
CA LYS A 283 -4.40 13.40 -14.97
C LYS A 283 -4.36 13.91 -13.53
N GLU A 284 -5.20 13.36 -12.66
CA GLU A 284 -5.20 13.71 -11.23
C GLU A 284 -3.90 13.30 -10.54
N ALA A 285 -3.35 12.11 -10.84
CA ALA A 285 -2.05 11.70 -10.31
C ALA A 285 -0.90 12.59 -10.79
N GLY A 286 -0.90 12.99 -12.07
CA GLY A 286 0.08 13.93 -12.61
C GLY A 286 0.01 15.31 -11.93
N ALA A 287 -1.19 15.85 -11.75
CA ALA A 287 -1.40 17.13 -11.06
C ALA A 287 -0.95 17.08 -9.59
N LEU A 288 -1.18 15.96 -8.91
CA LEU A 288 -0.72 15.72 -7.54
C LEU A 288 0.81 15.61 -7.44
N LEU A 289 1.45 14.95 -8.40
CA LEU A 289 2.92 14.89 -8.48
C LEU A 289 3.51 16.26 -8.77
N ASP A 290 2.96 17.04 -9.71
CA ASP A 290 3.43 18.39 -10.03
C ASP A 290 3.34 19.28 -8.79
N TRP A 291 2.17 19.30 -8.12
CA TRP A 291 2.01 20.02 -6.85
C TRP A 291 3.03 19.56 -5.81
N GLY A 292 3.24 18.25 -5.68
CA GLY A 292 4.19 17.68 -4.73
C GLY A 292 5.62 18.18 -4.96
N PHE A 293 6.08 18.20 -6.21
CA PHE A 293 7.43 18.68 -6.53
C PHE A 293 7.61 20.18 -6.32
N ASP A 294 6.56 20.98 -6.51
CA ASP A 294 6.60 22.42 -6.25
C ASP A 294 6.70 22.73 -4.74
N HIS A 295 6.27 21.81 -3.88
CA HIS A 295 6.13 22.06 -2.43
C HIS A 295 7.06 21.21 -1.55
N VAL A 296 7.67 20.13 -2.05
CA VAL A 296 8.44 19.17 -1.22
C VAL A 296 9.56 19.81 -0.41
N ALA A 297 10.18 20.89 -0.92
CA ALA A 297 11.23 21.62 -0.21
C ALA A 297 10.73 22.48 0.97
N HIS A 298 9.43 22.84 1.00
CA HIS A 298 8.85 23.81 1.92
C HIS A 298 7.62 23.28 2.69
N SER A 299 7.18 22.06 2.42
CA SER A 299 5.98 21.50 3.00
C SER A 299 6.21 21.02 4.44
N GLU A 300 5.44 21.56 5.37
CA GLU A 300 5.21 20.93 6.67
C GLU A 300 4.42 19.62 6.47
N PRO A 301 4.92 18.47 6.91
CA PRO A 301 4.24 17.18 6.72
C PRO A 301 2.88 17.16 7.40
N VAL A 302 1.87 16.60 6.73
CA VAL A 302 0.55 16.34 7.33
C VAL A 302 0.44 14.93 7.93
N GLY A 303 1.55 14.19 7.95
CA GLY A 303 1.67 12.83 8.49
C GLY A 303 2.92 12.11 7.97
N ARG A 304 3.08 10.84 8.33
CA ARG A 304 4.11 9.94 7.82
C ARG A 304 3.49 8.64 7.31
N SER A 305 4.01 8.11 6.23
CA SER A 305 3.65 6.80 5.68
C SER A 305 4.63 5.76 6.24
N GLY A 306 4.15 4.76 6.97
CA GLY A 306 4.97 3.74 7.64
C GLY A 306 4.94 3.87 9.17
N ARG A 307 5.62 2.94 9.86
CA ARG A 307 5.81 3.03 11.31
C ARG A 307 6.76 4.19 11.59
N ASP A 308 6.45 5.00 12.61
CA ASP A 308 7.49 5.71 13.33
C ASP A 308 8.31 4.62 14.01
N ASP A 309 9.58 4.50 13.65
CA ASP A 309 10.50 3.74 14.49
C ASP A 309 10.50 4.50 15.82
N GLU A 310 9.80 3.94 16.82
CA GLU A 310 10.00 4.33 18.21
C GLU A 310 11.48 4.11 18.44
N GLU A 311 12.22 5.20 18.66
CA GLU A 311 13.57 5.15 19.18
C GLU A 311 13.54 4.19 20.37
N GLU A 312 14.23 3.07 20.26
CA GLU A 312 14.56 2.27 21.44
C GLU A 312 15.31 3.24 22.35
N GLU A 313 14.65 3.67 23.42
CA GLU A 313 15.32 4.30 24.55
C GLU A 313 16.41 3.32 24.99
N GLU A 314 17.65 3.63 24.64
CA GLU A 314 18.82 3.03 25.27
C GLU A 314 18.64 3.24 26.78
N GLU A 315 18.41 2.13 27.50
CA GLU A 315 18.51 2.10 28.95
C GLU A 315 19.93 2.51 29.32
N ASP A 316 20.07 3.74 29.83
CA ASP A 316 21.25 4.17 30.57
C ASP A 316 21.00 3.88 32.07
N PHE A 317 21.93 3.10 32.64
CA PHE A 317 22.15 2.65 34.04
C PHE A 317 21.57 1.29 34.49
#